data_AF-E4WRD7-F1
#
_entry.id   AF-E4WRD7-F1
#
_cell.length_a   1.000
_cell.length_b   1.000
_cell.length_c   1.000
_cell.angle_alpha   90.00
_cell.angle_beta   90.00
_cell.angle_gamma   90.00
#
_symmetry.space_group_name_H-M   'P 1'
#
loop_
_entity.id
_entity.type
_entity.pdbx_description
1 polymer ?
#
loop_
_entity_poly.entity_id
_entity_poly.type
_entity_poly.pdbx_seq_one_letter_code
_entity_poly.pdbx_strand_id
1 'polypeptide(L)'
;MVVSEHVWNAIELAESFGCVVRRNAIDGEQKDVEHIPLTMEPSRISENNFNELESLELILNKLIHLMSSDSEFMNNELKETAADDEFWKRLLEIYNKVQNEANNPILLGLHRMDYLLETIDGIEYPRMVEFNTTAASMGGHAEKIAEIHRINGHKSRENSVTQKLAEHLAESVRAYSNKFNKLVEDLCVLTIRETPGSTNFSDQRKVELSLSKQLDYKCPVRRVTYTDLANSENVRISDQRRFFYQEKEVAAFYMRDGYETAHKTDKKLIRYFKIIQRATKNVII
;
A
#
# COMPACT_ATOMS: atom_id res chain seq x y z
N MET A 1 12.29 -4.01 -36.68
CA MET A 1 12.75 -5.18 -35.89
C MET A 1 11.58 -6.13 -35.78
N VAL A 2 11.74 -7.40 -36.16
CA VAL A 2 10.70 -8.41 -35.91
C VAL A 2 10.87 -8.88 -34.47
N VAL A 3 9.82 -8.71 -33.66
CA VAL A 3 9.80 -9.17 -32.26
C VAL A 3 9.79 -10.71 -32.28
N SER A 4 10.61 -11.34 -31.44
CA SER A 4 10.71 -12.81 -31.39
C SER A 4 9.45 -13.43 -30.76
N GLU A 5 9.15 -14.68 -31.11
CA GLU A 5 8.03 -15.45 -30.56
C GLU A 5 8.05 -15.50 -29.02
N HIS A 6 9.24 -15.67 -28.44
CA HIS A 6 9.41 -15.67 -26.97
C HIS A 6 9.01 -14.34 -26.32
N VAL A 7 9.28 -13.21 -26.99
CA VAL A 7 8.87 -11.89 -26.49
C VAL A 7 7.35 -11.73 -26.61
N TRP A 8 6.75 -12.17 -27.71
CA TRP A 8 5.29 -12.17 -27.85
C TRP A 8 4.60 -13.02 -26.79
N ASN A 9 5.11 -14.23 -26.53
CA ASN A 9 4.57 -15.09 -25.46
C ASN A 9 4.62 -14.41 -24.09
N ALA A 10 5.71 -13.71 -23.75
CA ALA A 10 5.81 -12.98 -22.49
C ALA A 10 4.83 -11.79 -22.40
N ILE A 11 4.59 -11.09 -23.52
CA ILE A 11 3.59 -10.02 -23.60
C ILE A 11 2.19 -10.59 -23.40
N GLU A 12 1.81 -11.64 -24.13
CA GLU A 12 0.50 -12.28 -24.02
C GLU A 12 0.23 -12.82 -22.60
N LEU A 13 1.25 -13.40 -21.95
CA LEU A 13 1.16 -13.81 -20.55
C LEU A 13 0.99 -12.61 -19.60
N ALA A 14 1.75 -11.52 -19.80
CA ALA A 14 1.62 -10.32 -19.00
C ALA A 14 0.20 -9.73 -19.11
N GLU A 15 -0.36 -9.64 -20.31
CA GLU A 15 -1.72 -9.20 -20.56
C GLU A 15 -2.76 -10.15 -19.91
N SER A 16 -2.57 -11.46 -20.08
CA SER A 16 -3.46 -12.50 -19.53
C SER A 16 -3.48 -12.51 -17.99
N PHE A 17 -2.33 -12.24 -17.35
CA PHE A 17 -2.21 -12.12 -15.90
C PHE A 17 -2.59 -10.74 -15.37
N GLY A 18 -3.01 -9.83 -16.25
CA GLY A 18 -3.37 -8.46 -15.90
C GLY A 18 -2.18 -7.68 -15.37
N CYS A 19 -0.96 -7.96 -15.81
CA CYS A 19 0.22 -7.13 -15.63
C CYS A 19 0.17 -5.90 -16.53
N VAL A 20 -0.85 -5.05 -16.32
CA VAL A 20 -1.20 -3.95 -17.20
C VAL A 20 -1.38 -2.63 -16.45
N VAL A 21 -1.09 -1.52 -17.12
CA VAL A 21 -1.33 -0.16 -16.63
C VAL A 21 -2.24 0.58 -17.59
N ARG A 22 -2.75 1.73 -17.16
CA ARG A 22 -3.40 2.69 -18.07
C ARG A 22 -2.53 3.91 -18.30
N ARG A 23 -2.21 4.18 -19.56
CA ARG A 23 -1.46 5.37 -20.01
C ARG A 23 -2.34 6.31 -20.82
N ASN A 24 -1.79 7.48 -21.16
CA ASN A 24 -2.41 8.49 -22.02
C ASN A 24 -3.76 9.02 -21.50
N ALA A 25 -3.72 9.83 -20.44
CA ALA A 25 -4.89 10.60 -20.04
C ALA A 25 -5.12 11.74 -21.05
N ILE A 26 -6.11 11.58 -21.93
CA ILE A 26 -6.70 12.71 -22.66
C ILE A 26 -7.94 13.11 -21.87
N ASP A 27 -8.00 14.37 -21.44
CA ASP A 27 -9.17 14.97 -20.75
C ASP A 27 -9.68 14.18 -19.52
N GLY A 28 -8.77 13.55 -18.78
CA GLY A 28 -9.12 12.80 -17.56
C GLY A 28 -9.69 11.41 -17.79
N GLU A 29 -9.80 10.95 -19.03
CA GLU A 29 -10.15 9.57 -19.35
C GLU A 29 -8.90 8.77 -19.72
N GLN A 30 -8.45 7.92 -18.81
CA GLN A 30 -7.42 6.91 -19.08
C GLN A 30 -8.04 5.73 -19.85
N LYS A 31 -7.83 5.67 -21.17
CA LYS A 31 -8.51 4.68 -22.04
C LYS A 31 -7.63 3.51 -22.45
N ASP A 32 -6.35 3.75 -22.70
CA ASP A 32 -5.46 2.72 -23.26
C ASP A 32 -4.88 1.85 -22.15
N VAL A 33 -5.09 0.54 -22.26
CA VAL A 33 -4.49 -0.47 -21.40
C VAL A 33 -3.28 -1.05 -22.13
N GLU A 34 -2.13 -1.05 -21.46
CA GLU A 34 -0.90 -1.64 -21.99
C GLU A 34 -0.24 -2.51 -20.92
N HIS A 35 0.50 -3.53 -21.31
CA HIS A 35 1.29 -4.31 -20.37
C HIS A 35 2.36 -3.43 -19.70
N ILE A 36 2.73 -3.76 -18.47
CA ILE A 36 3.86 -3.12 -17.80
C ILE A 36 5.18 -3.49 -18.51
N PRO A 37 6.21 -2.64 -18.42
CA PRO A 37 7.58 -3.09 -18.69
C PRO A 37 7.92 -4.27 -17.79
N LEU A 38 8.47 -5.34 -18.38
CA LEU A 38 8.95 -6.52 -17.65
C LEU A 38 10.30 -6.96 -18.21
N THR A 39 11.07 -7.66 -17.38
CA THR A 39 12.30 -8.33 -17.82
C THR A 39 11.95 -9.71 -18.38
N MET A 40 12.72 -10.17 -19.36
CA MET A 40 12.57 -11.53 -19.88
C MET A 40 13.15 -12.57 -18.92
N GLU A 41 14.14 -12.19 -18.12
CA GLU A 41 14.83 -13.04 -17.16
C GLU A 41 14.73 -12.48 -15.73
N PRO A 42 14.76 -13.35 -14.70
CA PRO A 42 14.82 -12.91 -13.31
C PRO A 42 16.21 -12.37 -12.94
N SER A 43 16.25 -11.42 -12.01
CA SER A 43 17.50 -10.97 -11.40
C SER A 43 18.12 -12.08 -10.56
N ARG A 44 19.46 -12.14 -10.56
CA ARG A 44 20.21 -13.09 -9.74
C ARG A 44 20.50 -12.49 -8.37
N ILE A 45 20.41 -13.33 -7.34
CA ILE A 45 20.82 -13.02 -5.97
C ILE A 45 21.34 -14.32 -5.34
N SER A 46 22.41 -14.24 -4.55
CA SER A 46 22.90 -15.40 -3.81
C SER A 46 21.88 -15.85 -2.77
N GLU A 47 21.82 -17.15 -2.49
CA GLU A 47 20.92 -17.67 -1.45
C GLU A 47 21.23 -17.08 -0.07
N ASN A 48 22.52 -16.85 0.23
CA ASN A 48 22.95 -16.20 1.46
C ASN A 48 22.38 -14.78 1.58
N ASN A 49 22.53 -13.95 0.54
CA ASN A 49 22.02 -12.57 0.55
C ASN A 49 20.48 -12.56 0.63
N PHE A 50 19.81 -13.47 -0.10
CA PHE A 50 18.35 -13.56 -0.03
C PHE A 50 17.85 -13.90 1.38
N ASN A 51 18.43 -14.93 2.02
CA ASN A 51 18.06 -15.35 3.37
C ASN A 51 18.41 -14.28 4.42
N GLU A 52 19.53 -13.56 4.24
CA GLU A 52 19.88 -12.43 5.10
C GLU A 52 18.81 -11.35 5.02
N LEU A 53 18.40 -10.94 3.81
CA LEU A 53 17.34 -9.95 3.61
C LEU A 53 16.00 -10.37 4.23
N GLU A 54 15.59 -11.63 4.07
CA GLU A 54 14.38 -12.16 4.71
C GLU A 54 14.49 -12.10 6.24
N SER A 55 15.66 -12.39 6.81
CA SER A 55 15.86 -12.35 8.26
C SER A 55 15.80 -10.93 8.84
N LEU A 56 16.15 -9.91 8.04
CA LEU A 56 16.12 -8.50 8.44
C LEU A 56 14.71 -7.92 8.46
N GLU A 57 13.77 -8.49 7.71
CA GLU A 57 12.42 -7.94 7.53
C GLU A 57 11.72 -7.70 8.88
N LEU A 58 11.72 -8.70 9.76
CA LEU A 58 11.08 -8.59 11.07
C LEU A 58 11.78 -7.56 11.98
N ILE A 59 13.10 -7.47 11.91
CA ILE A 59 13.89 -6.56 12.74
C ILE A 59 13.58 -5.12 12.33
N LEU A 60 13.59 -4.84 11.03
CA LEU A 60 13.33 -3.50 10.51
C LEU A 60 11.86 -3.10 10.68
N ASN A 61 10.91 -4.01 10.49
CA ASN A 61 9.49 -3.74 10.77
C ASN A 61 9.27 -3.38 12.25
N LYS A 62 9.93 -4.08 13.18
CA LYS A 62 9.87 -3.74 14.61
C LYS A 62 10.52 -2.39 14.90
N LEU A 63 11.67 -2.10 14.29
CA LEU A 63 12.36 -0.83 14.45
C LEU A 63 11.45 0.34 14.01
N ILE A 64 10.87 0.26 12.82
CA ILE A 64 9.95 1.27 12.30
C ILE A 64 8.71 1.41 13.19
N HIS A 65 8.14 0.29 13.65
CA HIS A 65 7.00 0.32 14.57
C HIS A 65 7.34 1.07 15.87
N LEU A 66 8.49 0.77 16.49
CA LEU A 66 8.92 1.42 17.72
C LEU A 66 9.20 2.91 17.51
N MET A 67 9.94 3.26 16.45
CA MET A 67 10.22 4.65 16.08
C MET A 67 8.93 5.44 15.83
N SER A 68 7.97 4.86 15.11
CA SER A 68 6.69 5.52 14.83
C SER A 68 5.85 5.79 16.08
N SER A 69 6.05 5.01 17.14
CA SER A 69 5.33 5.14 18.41
C SER A 69 6.03 6.10 19.38
N ASP A 70 7.31 6.41 19.14
CA ASP A 70 8.08 7.35 19.95
C ASP A 70 7.81 8.79 19.49
N SER A 71 6.87 9.44 20.19
CA SER A 71 6.47 10.81 19.86
C SER A 71 7.61 11.82 20.03
N GLU A 72 8.49 11.62 21.01
CA GLU A 72 9.61 12.54 21.23
C GLU A 72 10.62 12.43 20.09
N PHE A 73 11.00 11.20 19.75
CA PHE A 73 11.87 10.91 18.61
C PHE A 73 11.31 11.51 17.31
N MET A 74 10.05 11.21 16.97
CA MET A 74 9.42 11.69 15.73
C MET A 74 9.36 13.22 15.65
N ASN A 75 9.06 13.90 16.76
CA ASN A 75 9.04 15.37 16.78
C ASN A 75 10.43 15.97 16.63
N ASN A 76 11.44 15.38 17.26
CA ASN A 76 12.81 15.89 17.17
C ASN A 76 13.37 15.73 15.75
N GLU A 77 13.23 14.55 15.14
CA GLU A 77 13.77 14.27 13.80
C GLU A 77 13.05 15.04 12.68
N LEU A 78 11.73 15.26 12.81
CA LEU A 78 10.96 15.94 11.76
C LEU A 78 10.85 17.46 11.96
N LYS A 79 11.38 18.01 13.06
CA LYS A 79 11.20 19.42 13.43
C LYS A 79 11.67 20.39 12.35
N GLU A 80 12.89 20.19 11.83
CA GLU A 80 13.49 21.08 10.84
C GLU A 80 12.76 20.97 9.49
N THR A 81 12.51 19.74 9.04
CA THR A 81 11.73 19.47 7.82
C THR A 81 10.33 20.09 7.88
N ALA A 82 9.66 19.97 9.03
CA ALA A 82 8.35 20.57 9.25
C ALA A 82 8.38 22.10 9.38
N ALA A 83 9.52 22.71 9.70
CA ALA A 83 9.66 24.16 9.74
C ALA A 83 9.68 24.75 8.32
N ASP A 84 10.30 24.02 7.38
CA ASP A 84 10.53 24.50 6.00
C ASP A 84 9.49 23.98 4.98
N ASP A 85 8.72 22.94 5.32
CA ASP A 85 7.74 22.33 4.43
C ASP A 85 6.34 22.19 5.06
N GLU A 86 5.37 22.89 4.47
CA GLU A 86 3.97 22.93 4.95
C GLU A 86 3.27 21.56 4.91
N PHE A 87 3.66 20.66 3.99
CA PHE A 87 3.11 19.31 3.95
C PHE A 87 3.60 18.48 5.13
N TRP A 88 4.91 18.50 5.39
CA TRP A 88 5.50 17.83 6.56
C TRP A 88 4.99 18.39 7.89
N LYS A 89 4.83 19.72 7.97
CA LYS A 89 4.22 20.37 9.12
C LYS A 89 2.84 19.81 9.44
N ARG A 90 1.97 19.70 8.42
CA ARG A 90 0.61 19.18 8.59
C ARG A 90 0.61 17.70 8.99
N LEU A 91 1.49 16.88 8.40
CA LEU A 91 1.64 15.48 8.79
C LEU A 91 2.04 15.36 10.27
N LEU A 92 3.01 16.16 10.72
CA LEU A 92 3.45 16.16 12.12
C LEU A 92 2.35 16.66 13.08
N GLU A 93 1.58 17.69 12.70
CA GLU A 93 0.41 18.16 13.46
C GLU A 93 -0.65 17.06 13.63
N ILE A 94 -0.92 16.28 12.58
CA ILE A 94 -1.86 15.16 12.63
C ILE A 94 -1.29 14.06 13.52
N TYR A 95 -0.05 13.65 13.29
CA TYR A 95 0.65 12.66 14.09
C TYR A 95 0.53 12.97 15.59
N ASN A 96 0.91 14.19 15.99
CA ASN A 96 0.88 14.62 17.39
C ASN A 96 -0.52 14.57 17.99
N LYS A 97 -1.55 14.97 17.22
CA LYS A 97 -2.91 14.90 17.73
C LYS A 97 -3.40 13.45 17.84
N VAL A 98 -3.07 12.59 16.89
CA VAL A 98 -3.43 11.17 16.94
C VAL A 98 -2.76 10.49 18.13
N GLN A 99 -1.47 10.71 18.35
CA GLN A 99 -0.73 10.13 19.49
C GLN A 99 -1.35 10.54 20.84
N ASN A 100 -1.71 11.81 21.00
CA ASN A 100 -2.34 12.29 22.23
C ASN A 100 -3.77 11.75 22.46
N GLU A 101 -4.48 11.38 21.39
CA GLU A 101 -5.88 10.99 21.46
C GLU A 101 -6.10 9.47 21.36
N ALA A 102 -5.17 8.72 20.78
CA ALA A 102 -5.33 7.28 20.55
C ALA A 102 -5.29 6.50 21.87
N ASN A 103 -6.19 5.53 22.01
CA ASN A 103 -6.15 4.58 23.11
C ASN A 103 -6.01 3.17 22.54
N ASN A 104 -4.78 2.64 22.58
CA ASN A 104 -4.39 1.31 22.11
C ASN A 104 -4.80 1.02 20.64
N PRO A 105 -4.29 1.73 19.63
CA PRO A 105 -4.70 1.52 18.23
C PRO A 105 -4.32 0.12 17.73
N ILE A 106 -5.11 -0.42 16.79
CA ILE A 106 -4.65 -1.55 15.97
C ILE A 106 -3.92 -0.92 14.79
N LEU A 107 -2.65 -1.27 14.60
CA LEU A 107 -1.78 -0.73 13.54
C LEU A 107 -1.38 -1.86 12.60
N LEU A 108 -1.41 -1.59 11.30
CA LEU A 108 -0.95 -2.52 10.27
C LEU A 108 0.09 -1.81 9.40
N GLY A 109 1.32 -2.32 9.42
CA GLY A 109 2.38 -1.88 8.52
C GLY A 109 2.50 -2.79 7.32
N LEU A 110 2.25 -2.26 6.11
CA LEU A 110 2.52 -2.96 4.85
C LEU A 110 3.74 -2.31 4.19
N HIS A 111 4.91 -2.83 4.53
CA HIS A 111 6.19 -2.21 4.21
C HIS A 111 6.89 -2.88 3.02
N ARG A 112 7.71 -2.12 2.30
CA ARG A 112 8.65 -2.64 1.30
C ARG A 112 10.02 -2.04 1.54
N MET A 113 11.03 -2.91 1.61
CA MET A 113 12.42 -2.53 1.78
C MET A 113 13.13 -2.79 0.46
N ASP A 114 13.68 -1.73 -0.13
CA ASP A 114 14.33 -1.80 -1.43
C ASP A 114 15.85 -1.83 -1.23
N TYR A 115 16.50 -2.80 -1.86
CA TYR A 115 17.93 -3.04 -1.74
C TYR A 115 18.59 -3.05 -3.12
N LEU A 116 19.82 -2.54 -3.20
CA LEU A 116 20.72 -2.72 -4.34
C LEU A 116 21.93 -3.55 -3.93
N LEU A 117 22.42 -4.41 -4.83
CA LEU A 117 23.64 -5.18 -4.60
C LEU A 117 24.85 -4.34 -4.98
N GLU A 118 25.69 -4.04 -4.00
CA GLU A 118 26.99 -3.39 -4.18
C GLU A 118 28.07 -4.46 -4.28
N THR A 119 28.87 -4.47 -5.35
CA THR A 119 29.99 -5.43 -5.49
C THR A 119 31.29 -4.79 -5.04
N ILE A 120 31.92 -5.37 -4.01
CA ILE A 120 33.24 -4.95 -3.50
C ILE A 120 34.15 -6.18 -3.49
N ASP A 121 35.30 -6.09 -4.15
CA ASP A 121 36.28 -7.19 -4.26
C ASP A 121 35.69 -8.53 -4.74
N GLY A 122 34.67 -8.46 -5.61
CA GLY A 122 33.97 -9.64 -6.14
C GLY A 122 32.91 -10.24 -5.22
N ILE A 123 32.61 -9.60 -4.08
CA ILE A 123 31.57 -10.00 -3.13
C ILE A 123 30.39 -9.03 -3.25
N GLU A 124 29.18 -9.57 -3.40
CA GLU A 124 27.94 -8.78 -3.45
C GLU A 124 27.39 -8.53 -2.05
N TYR A 125 27.17 -7.26 -1.72
CA TYR A 125 26.58 -6.80 -0.46
C TYR A 125 25.23 -6.12 -0.72
N PRO A 126 24.13 -6.59 -0.11
CA PRO A 126 22.87 -5.86 -0.18
C PRO A 126 22.94 -4.57 0.64
N ARG A 127 22.59 -3.44 0.01
CA ARG A 127 22.48 -2.12 0.63
C ARG A 127 21.05 -1.63 0.52
N MET A 128 20.43 -1.34 1.66
CA MET A 128 19.10 -0.75 1.68
C MET A 128 19.19 0.66 1.11
N VAL A 129 18.39 0.94 0.09
CA VAL A 129 18.31 2.25 -0.57
C VAL A 129 17.02 2.99 -0.23
N GLU A 130 15.96 2.27 0.13
CA GLU A 130 14.68 2.88 0.49
C GLU A 130 13.89 1.98 1.44
N PHE A 131 13.15 2.60 2.36
CA PHE A 131 12.14 1.94 3.17
C PHE A 131 10.79 2.60 2.91
N ASN A 132 9.90 1.89 2.22
CA ASN A 132 8.58 2.35 1.86
C ASN A 132 7.56 1.93 2.92
N THR A 133 7.02 2.88 3.68
CA THR A 133 6.01 2.65 4.73
C THR A 133 4.57 2.88 4.26
N THR A 134 4.38 3.55 3.12
CA THR A 134 3.07 3.92 2.58
C THR A 134 2.99 3.58 1.10
N ALA A 135 1.80 3.19 0.63
CA ALA A 135 1.49 2.93 -0.77
C ALA A 135 2.50 2.05 -1.54
N ALA A 136 3.16 1.12 -0.85
CA ALA A 136 4.15 0.21 -1.45
C ALA A 136 3.53 -0.53 -2.65
N SER A 137 4.14 -0.30 -3.81
CA SER A 137 3.63 -0.73 -5.10
C SER A 137 4.23 -2.06 -5.56
N MET A 138 3.73 -2.57 -6.69
CA MET A 138 4.27 -3.71 -7.45
C MET A 138 4.09 -5.09 -6.83
N GLY A 139 3.55 -5.24 -5.62
CA GLY A 139 3.33 -6.56 -5.02
C GLY A 139 2.53 -7.50 -5.93
N GLY A 140 1.39 -7.03 -6.44
CA GLY A 140 0.53 -7.82 -7.32
C GLY A 140 1.18 -8.17 -8.66
N HIS A 141 1.99 -7.25 -9.20
CA HIS A 141 2.74 -7.49 -10.44
C HIS A 141 3.94 -8.41 -10.27
N ALA A 142 4.69 -8.26 -9.18
CA ALA A 142 5.90 -9.03 -8.90
C ALA A 142 5.59 -10.54 -8.78
N GLU A 143 4.47 -10.90 -8.15
CA GLU A 143 3.99 -12.28 -8.10
C GLU A 143 3.82 -12.88 -9.51
N LYS A 144 3.17 -12.13 -10.41
CA LYS A 144 2.86 -12.60 -11.76
C LYS A 144 4.06 -12.56 -12.70
N ILE A 145 4.98 -11.61 -12.54
CA ILE A 145 6.26 -11.60 -13.26
C ILE A 145 7.07 -12.85 -12.89
N ALA A 146 7.15 -13.19 -11.59
CA ALA A 146 7.84 -14.41 -11.15
C ALA A 146 7.20 -15.68 -11.75
N GLU A 147 5.87 -15.70 -11.91
CA GLU A 147 5.13 -16.76 -12.59
C GLU A 147 5.46 -16.85 -14.08
N ILE A 148 5.51 -15.72 -14.79
CA ILE A 148 5.91 -15.63 -16.21
C ILE A 148 7.33 -16.17 -16.40
N HIS A 149 8.28 -15.78 -15.55
CA HIS A 149 9.65 -16.28 -15.61
C HIS A 149 9.73 -17.80 -15.45
N ARG A 150 8.94 -18.39 -14.54
CA ARG A 150 8.87 -19.85 -14.37
C ARG A 150 8.26 -20.55 -15.59
N ILE A 151 7.18 -20.02 -16.16
CA ILE A 151 6.54 -20.56 -17.37
C ILE A 151 7.53 -20.58 -18.54
N ASN A 152 8.36 -19.54 -18.65
CA ASN A 152 9.41 -19.45 -19.65
C ASN A 152 10.68 -20.28 -19.31
N GLY A 153 10.64 -21.11 -18.26
CA GLY A 153 11.72 -22.04 -17.92
C GLY A 153 12.85 -21.47 -17.06
N HIS A 154 12.72 -20.24 -16.56
CA HIS A 154 13.72 -19.66 -15.66
C HIS A 154 13.56 -20.14 -14.21
N LYS A 155 14.68 -20.21 -13.49
CA LYS A 155 14.68 -20.44 -12.04
C LYS A 155 14.27 -19.16 -11.32
N SER A 156 13.01 -19.07 -10.92
CA SER A 156 12.49 -17.99 -10.07
C SER A 156 11.77 -18.58 -8.87
N ARG A 157 11.98 -17.98 -7.69
CA ARG A 157 11.27 -18.37 -6.45
C ARG A 157 9.77 -18.08 -6.59
N GLU A 158 8.96 -18.87 -5.89
CA GLU A 158 7.55 -18.56 -5.71
C GLU A 158 7.40 -17.25 -4.92
N ASN A 159 6.45 -16.42 -5.33
CA ASN A 159 6.18 -15.14 -4.69
C ASN A 159 4.68 -15.08 -4.39
N SER A 160 4.31 -15.16 -3.12
CA SER A 160 2.93 -15.15 -2.63
C SER A 160 2.55 -13.82 -1.98
N VAL A 161 3.22 -12.72 -2.35
CA VAL A 161 3.03 -11.42 -1.70
C VAL A 161 1.57 -10.94 -1.74
N THR A 162 0.83 -11.17 -2.83
CA THR A 162 -0.58 -10.74 -2.90
C THR A 162 -1.45 -11.49 -1.90
N GLN A 163 -1.20 -12.79 -1.74
CA GLN A 163 -1.89 -13.62 -0.75
C GLN A 163 -1.54 -13.15 0.66
N LYS A 164 -0.25 -13.03 1.00
CA LYS A 164 0.21 -12.59 2.32
C LYS A 164 -0.33 -11.21 2.69
N LEU A 165 -0.25 -10.23 1.78
CA LEU A 165 -0.80 -8.88 2.03
C LEU A 165 -2.30 -8.91 2.31
N ALA A 166 -3.05 -9.69 1.53
CA ALA A 166 -4.48 -9.85 1.70
C ALA A 166 -4.85 -10.57 3.01
N GLU A 167 -4.08 -11.58 3.41
CA GLU A 167 -4.25 -12.29 4.68
C GLU A 167 -4.09 -11.33 5.86
N HIS A 168 -2.99 -10.58 5.92
CA HIS A 168 -2.74 -9.64 7.02
C HIS A 168 -3.74 -8.47 7.03
N LEU A 169 -4.19 -8.00 5.86
CA LEU A 169 -5.30 -7.05 5.78
C LEU A 169 -6.60 -7.63 6.35
N ALA A 170 -6.94 -8.89 6.01
CA ALA A 170 -8.13 -9.56 6.52
C ALA A 170 -8.03 -9.83 8.03
N GLU A 171 -6.86 -10.22 8.53
CA GLU A 171 -6.58 -10.38 9.96
C GLU A 171 -6.78 -9.06 10.71
N SER A 172 -6.35 -7.94 10.13
CA SER A 172 -6.56 -6.62 10.73
C SER A 172 -8.07 -6.28 10.86
N VAL A 173 -8.88 -6.62 9.84
CA VAL A 173 -10.35 -6.49 9.90
C VAL A 173 -10.96 -7.41 10.95
N ARG A 174 -10.47 -8.65 11.10
CA ARG A 174 -10.94 -9.58 12.14
C ARG A 174 -10.54 -9.11 13.54
N ALA A 175 -9.33 -8.57 13.71
CA ALA A 175 -8.88 -7.96 14.96
C ALA A 175 -9.76 -6.77 15.34
N TYR A 176 -10.12 -5.93 14.36
CA TYR A 176 -11.07 -4.85 14.53
C TYR A 176 -12.45 -5.34 14.99
N SER A 177 -13.00 -6.31 14.26
CA SER A 177 -14.28 -6.96 14.55
C SER A 177 -14.31 -7.51 15.98
N ASN A 178 -13.27 -8.23 16.40
CA ASN A 178 -13.16 -8.77 17.75
C ASN A 178 -13.05 -7.68 18.82
N LYS A 179 -12.17 -6.69 18.60
CA LYS A 179 -11.95 -5.60 19.57
C LYS A 179 -13.21 -4.79 19.84
N PHE A 180 -14.05 -4.62 18.84
CA PHE A 180 -15.26 -3.78 18.93
C PHE A 180 -16.58 -4.56 18.90
N ASN A 181 -16.51 -5.89 19.01
CA ASN A 181 -17.65 -6.79 18.99
C ASN A 181 -18.62 -6.52 17.81
N LYS A 182 -18.06 -6.49 16.60
CA LYS A 182 -18.78 -6.23 15.34
C LYS A 182 -18.79 -7.48 14.48
N LEU A 183 -19.85 -7.67 13.70
CA LEU A 183 -19.83 -8.68 12.65
C LEU A 183 -19.01 -8.15 11.48
N VAL A 184 -18.19 -9.02 10.86
CA VAL A 184 -17.37 -8.66 9.70
C VAL A 184 -18.24 -8.12 8.55
N GLU A 185 -19.47 -8.60 8.42
CA GLU A 185 -20.43 -8.13 7.41
C GLU A 185 -20.91 -6.69 7.63
N ASP A 186 -20.83 -6.14 8.84
CA ASP A 186 -21.18 -4.74 9.13
C ASP A 186 -20.03 -3.77 8.83
N LEU A 187 -18.85 -4.31 8.53
CA LEU A 187 -17.63 -3.57 8.28
C LEU A 187 -17.39 -3.39 6.78
N CYS A 188 -16.47 -2.49 6.44
CA CYS A 188 -15.88 -2.39 5.11
C CYS A 188 -14.39 -1.99 5.19
N VAL A 189 -13.68 -2.25 4.09
CA VAL A 189 -12.31 -1.76 3.86
C VAL A 189 -12.36 -0.70 2.77
N LEU A 190 -11.69 0.42 2.98
CA LEU A 190 -11.56 1.47 1.98
C LEU A 190 -10.16 1.48 1.39
N THR A 191 -10.06 1.17 0.10
CA THR A 191 -8.83 1.38 -0.68
C THR A 191 -8.81 2.81 -1.21
N ILE A 192 -7.85 3.60 -0.75
CA ILE A 192 -7.69 5.00 -1.14
C ILE A 192 -6.82 5.05 -2.39
N ARG A 193 -7.30 5.65 -3.48
CA ARG A 193 -6.62 5.64 -4.79
C ARG A 193 -6.27 7.02 -5.29
N GLU A 194 -5.23 7.03 -6.12
CA GLU A 194 -4.80 8.15 -6.95
C GLU A 194 -5.93 8.74 -7.79
N THR A 195 -5.94 10.07 -7.92
CA THR A 195 -6.89 10.87 -8.72
C THR A 195 -6.14 11.58 -9.86
N PRO A 196 -6.67 11.70 -11.10
CA PRO A 196 -8.01 11.34 -11.59
C PRO A 196 -8.17 9.86 -12.01
N GLY A 197 -7.14 9.04 -11.85
CA GLY A 197 -7.20 7.60 -12.09
C GLY A 197 -5.86 6.94 -11.78
N SER A 198 -5.90 5.74 -11.22
CA SER A 198 -4.69 5.00 -10.89
C SER A 198 -4.11 4.34 -12.14
N THR A 199 -2.98 4.85 -12.64
CA THR A 199 -2.23 4.22 -13.73
C THR A 199 -1.90 2.76 -13.38
N ASN A 200 -1.53 2.50 -12.12
CA ASN A 200 -1.20 1.18 -11.61
C ASN A 200 -2.41 0.42 -11.01
N PHE A 201 -3.60 0.58 -11.60
CA PHE A 201 -4.84 0.05 -11.04
C PHE A 201 -4.83 -1.47 -10.83
N SER A 202 -4.15 -2.19 -11.72
CA SER A 202 -4.24 -3.65 -11.79
C SER A 202 -3.34 -4.32 -10.73
N ASP A 203 -2.26 -3.68 -10.29
CA ASP A 203 -1.49 -4.06 -9.10
C ASP A 203 -2.39 -4.06 -7.86
N GLN A 204 -3.05 -2.93 -7.62
CA GLN A 204 -3.96 -2.72 -6.49
C GLN A 204 -5.15 -3.70 -6.55
N ARG A 205 -5.70 -3.94 -7.75
CA ARG A 205 -6.84 -4.86 -7.91
C ARG A 205 -6.53 -6.29 -7.50
N LYS A 206 -5.31 -6.78 -7.72
CA LYS A 206 -4.94 -8.15 -7.33
C LYS A 206 -5.03 -8.32 -5.81
N VAL A 207 -4.50 -7.35 -5.04
CA VAL A 207 -4.58 -7.35 -3.58
C VAL A 207 -6.03 -7.24 -3.11
N GLU A 208 -6.85 -6.37 -3.71
CA GLU A 208 -8.26 -6.19 -3.36
C GLU A 208 -9.12 -7.43 -3.60
N LEU A 209 -8.91 -8.12 -4.72
CA LEU A 209 -9.61 -9.34 -5.06
C LEU A 209 -9.21 -10.47 -4.12
N SER A 210 -7.92 -10.58 -3.81
CA SER A 210 -7.40 -11.52 -2.82
C SER A 210 -7.99 -11.25 -1.43
N LEU A 211 -8.01 -9.98 -1.00
CA LEU A 211 -8.62 -9.56 0.27
C LEU A 211 -10.11 -9.90 0.34
N SER A 212 -10.85 -9.64 -0.74
CA SER A 212 -12.28 -9.96 -0.80
C SER A 212 -12.51 -11.47 -0.61
N LYS A 213 -11.66 -12.32 -1.19
CA LYS A 213 -11.70 -13.78 -0.98
C LYS A 213 -11.39 -14.15 0.47
N GLN A 214 -10.36 -13.57 1.08
CA GLN A 214 -9.97 -13.82 2.48
C GLN A 214 -11.06 -13.41 3.49
N LEU A 215 -11.93 -12.49 3.09
CA LEU A 215 -13.09 -12.03 3.85
C LEU A 215 -14.40 -12.73 3.43
N ASP A 216 -14.32 -13.77 2.61
CA ASP A 216 -15.48 -14.54 2.10
C ASP A 216 -16.55 -13.64 1.45
N TYR A 217 -16.10 -12.52 0.86
CA TYR A 217 -16.94 -11.46 0.28
C TYR A 217 -17.96 -10.83 1.24
N LYS A 218 -17.85 -11.06 2.55
CA LYS A 218 -18.78 -10.54 3.57
C LYS A 218 -18.50 -9.08 3.92
N CYS A 219 -17.23 -8.69 3.92
CA CYS A 219 -16.80 -7.31 4.18
C CYS A 219 -16.46 -6.63 2.84
N PRO A 220 -17.23 -5.60 2.40
CA PRO A 220 -16.98 -4.94 1.13
C PRO A 220 -15.63 -4.22 1.10
N VAL A 221 -14.85 -4.46 0.04
CA VAL A 221 -13.63 -3.71 -0.28
C VAL A 221 -13.97 -2.63 -1.30
N ARG A 222 -14.04 -1.38 -0.86
CA ARG A 222 -14.48 -0.24 -1.68
C ARG A 222 -13.29 0.58 -2.15
N ARG A 223 -13.41 1.11 -3.36
CA ARG A 223 -12.43 1.98 -3.99
C ARG A 223 -12.90 3.42 -3.89
N VAL A 224 -12.14 4.28 -3.23
CA VAL A 224 -12.51 5.67 -2.98
C VAL A 224 -11.31 6.59 -3.22
N THR A 225 -11.60 7.83 -3.57
CA THR A 225 -10.63 8.92 -3.68
C THR A 225 -10.75 9.86 -2.48
N TYR A 226 -9.79 10.77 -2.31
CA TYR A 226 -9.94 11.86 -1.35
C TYR A 226 -11.12 12.78 -1.66
N THR A 227 -11.54 12.88 -2.92
CA THR A 227 -12.73 13.66 -3.31
C THR A 227 -14.00 13.00 -2.78
N ASP A 228 -14.10 11.67 -2.86
CA ASP A 228 -15.26 10.92 -2.35
C ASP A 228 -15.40 11.05 -0.84
N LEU A 229 -14.27 11.00 -0.12
CA LEU A 229 -14.22 11.20 1.33
C LEU A 229 -14.49 12.64 1.74
N ALA A 230 -14.13 13.61 0.89
CA ALA A 230 -14.45 15.00 1.11
C ALA A 230 -15.96 15.29 0.99
N ASN A 231 -16.75 14.44 0.33
CA ASN A 231 -18.20 14.59 0.31
C ASN A 231 -18.80 14.13 1.67
N SER A 232 -19.41 15.06 2.40
CA SER A 232 -20.01 14.78 3.71
C SER A 232 -21.22 13.86 3.66
N GLU A 233 -21.87 13.69 2.50
CA GLU A 233 -22.98 12.74 2.36
C GLU A 233 -22.49 11.29 2.41
N ASN A 234 -21.24 11.05 2.02
CA ASN A 234 -20.64 9.71 2.03
C ASN A 234 -20.05 9.34 3.39
N VAL A 235 -19.78 10.31 4.26
CA VAL A 235 -18.95 10.12 5.46
C VAL A 235 -19.68 10.55 6.72
N ARG A 236 -19.79 9.63 7.67
CA ARG A 236 -20.32 9.89 9.01
C ARG A 236 -19.32 9.44 10.07
N ILE A 237 -19.13 10.25 11.10
CA ILE A 237 -18.33 9.88 12.27
C ILE A 237 -19.28 9.85 13.48
N SER A 238 -19.36 8.72 14.18
CA SER A 238 -20.20 8.61 15.38
C SER A 238 -19.59 9.33 16.58
N ASP A 239 -20.37 9.51 17.65
CA ASP A 239 -19.89 10.07 18.92
C ASP A 239 -18.75 9.24 19.53
N GLN A 240 -18.75 7.93 19.25
CA GLN A 240 -17.68 7.00 19.63
C GLN A 240 -16.46 7.07 18.69
N ARG A 241 -16.40 8.07 17.80
CA ARG A 241 -15.36 8.25 16.78
C ARG A 241 -15.17 7.00 15.92
N ARG A 242 -16.27 6.36 15.52
CA ARG A 242 -16.27 5.32 14.49
C ARG A 242 -16.53 5.95 13.15
N PHE A 243 -15.73 5.58 12.16
CA PHE A 243 -15.81 6.11 10.81
C PHE A 243 -16.74 5.25 9.97
N PHE A 244 -17.72 5.87 9.31
CA PHE A 244 -18.64 5.20 8.42
C PHE A 244 -18.49 5.78 7.03
N TYR A 245 -18.45 4.89 6.04
CA TYR A 245 -18.60 5.25 4.63
C TYR A 245 -19.89 4.64 4.11
N GLN A 246 -20.83 5.52 3.78
CA GLN A 246 -22.23 5.18 3.57
C GLN A 246 -22.75 4.44 4.83
N GLU A 247 -23.37 3.28 4.66
CA GLU A 247 -23.99 2.50 5.75
C GLU A 247 -23.03 1.54 6.48
N LYS A 248 -21.75 1.44 6.08
CA LYS A 248 -20.80 0.49 6.69
C LYS A 248 -19.75 1.20 7.53
N GLU A 249 -19.42 0.60 8.68
CA GLU A 249 -18.31 1.05 9.53
C GLU A 249 -16.99 0.65 8.85
N VAL A 250 -16.01 1.56 8.80
CA VAL A 250 -14.73 1.31 8.16
C VAL A 250 -13.78 0.69 9.18
N ALA A 251 -13.36 -0.55 8.92
CA ALA A 251 -12.42 -1.27 9.78
C ALA A 251 -10.96 -0.93 9.43
N ALA A 252 -10.66 -0.79 8.13
CA ALA A 252 -9.32 -0.50 7.65
C ALA A 252 -9.35 0.43 6.43
N PHE A 253 -8.36 1.30 6.35
CA PHE A 253 -7.94 2.00 5.15
C PHE A 253 -6.76 1.24 4.55
N TYR A 254 -6.77 1.06 3.22
CA TYR A 254 -5.60 0.60 2.47
C TYR A 254 -5.13 1.75 1.58
N MET A 255 -4.05 2.39 2.01
CA MET A 255 -3.53 3.62 1.43
C MET A 255 -2.75 3.37 0.14
N ARG A 256 -3.25 3.86 -0.99
CA ARG A 256 -2.54 3.87 -2.29
C ARG A 256 -2.50 5.26 -2.93
N ASP A 257 -2.62 6.30 -2.11
CA ASP A 257 -2.50 7.72 -2.46
C ASP A 257 -2.05 8.50 -1.21
N GLY A 258 -1.74 9.79 -1.36
CA GLY A 258 -1.44 10.71 -0.25
C GLY A 258 0.03 10.76 0.18
N TYR A 259 0.93 10.12 -0.58
CA TYR A 259 2.37 10.15 -0.36
C TYR A 259 3.09 11.27 -1.14
N GLU A 260 2.45 11.87 -2.15
CA GLU A 260 3.08 12.91 -2.98
C GLU A 260 2.87 14.33 -2.45
N THR A 261 3.91 15.15 -2.55
CA THR A 261 3.87 16.57 -2.16
C THR A 261 3.13 17.46 -3.17
N ALA A 262 2.79 16.97 -4.36
CA ALA A 262 2.02 17.73 -5.35
C ALA A 262 0.63 18.15 -4.83
N HIS A 263 0.17 17.53 -3.73
CA HIS A 263 -1.06 17.87 -3.02
C HIS A 263 -0.91 19.01 -1.99
N LYS A 264 0.23 19.70 -1.93
CA LYS A 264 0.56 20.80 -0.98
C LYS A 264 -0.55 21.86 -0.82
N THR A 265 -1.36 22.10 -1.85
CA THR A 265 -2.45 23.09 -1.84
C THR A 265 -3.85 22.49 -1.95
N ASP A 266 -3.97 21.16 -1.98
CA ASP A 266 -5.27 20.53 -2.17
C ASP A 266 -6.10 20.58 -0.89
N LYS A 267 -7.11 21.47 -0.89
CA LYS A 267 -8.12 21.55 0.18
C LYS A 267 -8.76 20.19 0.48
N LYS A 268 -8.76 19.25 -0.47
CA LYS A 268 -9.25 17.88 -0.31
C LYS A 268 -8.33 17.04 0.58
N LEU A 269 -7.01 17.13 0.43
CA LEU A 269 -6.04 16.44 1.30
C LEU A 269 -6.13 16.99 2.73
N ILE A 270 -6.30 18.31 2.88
CA ILE A 270 -6.53 18.96 4.19
C ILE A 270 -7.82 18.46 4.85
N ARG A 271 -8.89 18.29 4.06
CA ARG A 271 -10.17 17.75 4.56
C ARG A 271 -10.07 16.28 4.90
N TYR A 272 -9.34 15.50 4.12
CA TYR A 272 -9.01 14.11 4.41
C TYR A 272 -8.20 13.97 5.69
N PHE A 273 -7.16 14.77 5.88
CA PHE A 273 -6.39 14.79 7.10
C PHE A 273 -7.24 15.13 8.33
N LYS A 274 -8.20 16.07 8.19
CA LYS A 274 -9.21 16.32 9.23
C LYS A 274 -10.15 15.14 9.47
N ILE A 275 -10.47 14.37 8.43
CA ILE A 275 -11.29 13.15 8.50
C ILE A 275 -10.53 12.04 9.22
N ILE A 276 -9.30 11.71 8.79
CA ILE A 276 -8.39 10.80 9.48
C ILE A 276 -8.28 11.22 10.94
N GLN A 277 -7.94 12.48 11.20
CA GLN A 277 -7.76 13.02 12.54
C GLN A 277 -8.99 12.84 13.45
N ARG A 278 -10.20 12.74 12.87
CA ARG A 278 -11.43 12.45 13.62
C ARG A 278 -11.75 10.95 13.73
N ALA A 279 -11.25 10.15 12.80
CA ALA A 279 -11.45 8.69 12.72
C ALA A 279 -10.45 7.87 13.55
N THR A 280 -9.24 8.41 13.78
CA THR A 280 -8.00 7.73 14.21
C THR A 280 -7.96 7.07 15.58
N LYS A 281 -9.06 7.00 16.34
CA LYS A 281 -9.08 6.13 17.53
C LYS A 281 -9.37 4.67 17.19
N ASN A 282 -10.10 4.43 16.09
CA ASN A 282 -10.72 3.14 15.81
C ASN A 282 -10.78 2.88 14.31
N VAL A 283 -9.72 3.12 13.56
CA VAL A 283 -9.58 2.59 12.20
C VAL A 283 -8.12 2.23 12.00
N ILE A 284 -7.88 1.11 11.33
CA ILE A 284 -6.55 0.68 10.94
C ILE A 284 -6.18 1.47 9.68
N ILE A 285 -5.04 2.14 9.66
CA ILE A 285 -4.53 2.91 8.51
C ILE A 285 -3.31 2.18 7.97
#